data_AF-A0A024UF23-F1
#
_entry.id   AF-A0A024UF23-F1
#
_cell.length_a   1.000
_cell.length_b   1.000
_cell.length_c   1.000
_cell.angle_alpha   90.00
_cell.angle_beta   90.00
_cell.angle_gamma   90.00
#
_symmetry.space_group_name_H-M   'P 1'
#
loop_
_entity.id
_entity.type
_entity.pdbx_description
1 polymer ?
#
loop_
_entity_poly.entity_id
_entity_poly.type
_entity_poly.pdbx_seq_one_letter_code
_entity_poly.pdbx_strand_id
1 'polypeptide(L)'
;MTLDLRVFAYENFLEYIVWTVRERDVGLGALSGYRSAVKSLYIDQGVDLQEPYDSDMKVIFSGIRKSIAQNLQSGSEEFTGNRAMSFSVFEQLCAACMGLPDCGFTHLYLVLSWNFMCRSKSTETRRFEHISCEDDAIGFVFHKTKTSQEGTKN
;
A
#
# COMPACT_ATOMS: atom_id res chain seq x y z
N MET A 1 -20.16 -8.69 -8.33
CA MET A 1 -20.03 -10.14 -8.59
C MET A 1 -19.11 -10.69 -7.52
N THR A 2 -19.63 -11.54 -6.64
CA THR A 2 -18.90 -12.07 -5.47
C THR A 2 -18.65 -13.55 -5.72
N LEU A 3 -17.50 -14.08 -5.32
CA LEU A 3 -17.17 -15.51 -5.43
C LEU A 3 -18.18 -16.34 -4.62
N ASP A 4 -18.70 -17.39 -5.23
CA ASP A 4 -19.61 -18.34 -4.58
C ASP A 4 -18.80 -19.43 -3.89
N LEU A 5 -18.74 -19.39 -2.55
CA LEU A 5 -17.97 -20.35 -1.75
C LEU A 5 -18.56 -21.77 -1.75
N ARG A 6 -19.77 -21.96 -2.32
CA ARG A 6 -20.35 -23.30 -2.55
C ARG A 6 -19.68 -24.02 -3.72
N VAL A 7 -19.09 -23.25 -4.64
CA VAL A 7 -18.44 -23.76 -5.86
C VAL A 7 -16.93 -23.56 -5.78
N PHE A 8 -16.48 -22.41 -5.25
CA PHE A 8 -15.09 -22.06 -5.10
C PHE A 8 -14.56 -22.49 -3.73
N ALA A 9 -14.15 -23.74 -3.65
CA ALA A 9 -13.43 -24.28 -2.50
C ALA A 9 -11.99 -23.75 -2.41
N TYR A 10 -11.40 -23.91 -1.23
CA TYR A 10 -10.01 -23.59 -0.91
C TYR A 10 -8.99 -24.20 -1.90
N GLU A 11 -9.19 -25.44 -2.33
CA GLU A 11 -8.29 -26.13 -3.27
C GLU A 11 -8.19 -25.39 -4.61
N ASN A 12 -9.30 -24.86 -5.11
CA ASN A 12 -9.31 -24.03 -6.33
C ASN A 12 -8.46 -22.78 -6.15
N PHE A 13 -8.44 -22.20 -4.95
CA PHE A 13 -7.61 -21.04 -4.65
C PHE A 13 -6.12 -21.39 -4.61
N LEU A 14 -5.75 -22.57 -4.10
CA LEU A 14 -4.37 -23.06 -4.15
C LEU A 14 -3.90 -23.21 -5.60
N GLU A 15 -4.68 -23.90 -6.43
CA GLU A 15 -4.35 -24.09 -7.85
C GLU A 15 -4.21 -22.74 -8.56
N TYR A 16 -5.12 -21.80 -8.28
CA TYR A 16 -5.04 -20.45 -8.82
C TYR A 16 -3.75 -19.72 -8.41
N ILE A 17 -3.33 -19.80 -7.14
CA ILE A 17 -2.08 -19.17 -6.69
C ILE A 17 -0.86 -19.79 -7.36
N VAL A 18 -0.80 -21.12 -7.46
CA VAL A 18 0.30 -21.83 -8.13
C VAL A 18 0.36 -21.48 -9.61
N TRP A 19 -0.78 -21.48 -10.29
CA TRP A 19 -0.87 -21.08 -11.69
C TRP A 19 -0.45 -19.62 -11.88
N THR A 20 -0.92 -18.71 -11.02
CA THR A 20 -0.58 -17.28 -11.10
C THR A 20 0.92 -17.05 -10.96
N VAL A 21 1.59 -17.74 -10.03
CA VAL A 21 3.05 -17.61 -9.84
C VAL A 21 3.83 -18.13 -11.05
N ARG A 22 3.31 -19.13 -11.77
CA ARG A 22 3.99 -19.73 -12.93
C ARG A 22 3.77 -18.94 -14.21
N GLU A 23 2.54 -18.49 -14.44
CA GLU A 23 2.09 -17.98 -15.73
C GLU A 23 1.93 -16.45 -15.77
N ARG A 24 2.02 -15.78 -14.61
CA ARG A 24 1.85 -14.33 -14.50
C ARG A 24 2.98 -13.71 -13.70
N ASP A 25 3.39 -12.52 -14.13
CA ASP A 25 4.26 -11.65 -13.34
C ASP A 25 3.42 -10.85 -12.33
N VAL A 26 3.04 -11.51 -11.24
CA VAL A 26 2.26 -10.89 -10.14
C VAL A 26 3.12 -10.78 -8.90
N GLY A 27 3.35 -9.55 -8.46
CA GLY A 27 4.13 -9.27 -7.26
C GLY A 27 3.53 -9.89 -5.99
N LEU A 28 4.40 -10.27 -5.05
CA LEU A 28 4.04 -10.89 -3.76
C LEU A 28 2.99 -10.09 -2.97
N GLY A 29 3.00 -8.77 -3.08
CA GLY A 29 2.01 -7.90 -2.44
C GLY A 29 0.58 -8.15 -2.93
N ALA A 30 0.40 -8.35 -4.24
CA ALA A 30 -0.89 -8.65 -4.83
C ALA A 30 -1.36 -10.07 -4.44
N LEU A 31 -0.47 -11.06 -4.48
CA LEU A 31 -0.77 -12.43 -3.99
C LEU A 31 -1.20 -12.43 -2.52
N SER A 32 -0.52 -11.64 -1.68
CA SER A 32 -0.87 -11.48 -0.26
C SER A 32 -2.23 -10.80 -0.11
N GLY A 33 -2.56 -9.85 -0.98
CA GLY A 33 -3.87 -9.24 -1.09
C GLY A 33 -4.96 -10.26 -1.42
N TYR A 34 -4.73 -11.15 -2.40
CA TYR A 34 -5.66 -12.22 -2.76
C TYR A 34 -5.94 -13.14 -1.58
N ARG A 35 -4.89 -13.56 -0.86
CA ARG A 35 -5.01 -14.40 0.34
C ARG A 35 -5.89 -13.74 1.41
N SER A 36 -5.66 -12.46 1.69
CA SER A 36 -6.47 -11.71 2.67
C SER A 36 -7.91 -11.52 2.22
N ALA A 37 -8.13 -11.25 0.94
CA ALA A 37 -9.48 -11.07 0.39
C ALA A 37 -10.30 -12.36 0.44
N VAL A 38 -9.70 -13.52 0.10
CA VAL A 38 -10.37 -14.82 0.24
C VAL A 38 -10.70 -15.10 1.71
N LYS A 39 -9.75 -14.91 2.62
CA LYS A 39 -10.01 -15.09 4.06
C LYS A 39 -11.15 -14.19 4.56
N SER A 40 -11.18 -12.92 4.13
CA SER A 40 -12.28 -12.00 4.46
C SER A 40 -13.61 -12.51 3.93
N LEU A 41 -13.65 -13.02 2.70
CA LEU A 41 -14.89 -13.51 2.09
C LEU A 41 -15.52 -14.67 2.87
N TYR A 42 -14.70 -15.60 3.39
CA TYR A 42 -15.19 -16.68 4.24
C TYR A 42 -15.79 -16.15 5.55
N ILE A 43 -15.12 -15.18 6.18
CA ILE A 43 -15.62 -14.51 7.39
C ILE A 43 -16.95 -13.79 7.10
N ASP A 44 -17.01 -13.02 6.01
CA ASP A 44 -18.17 -12.22 5.62
C ASP A 44 -19.38 -13.10 5.27
N GLN A 45 -19.16 -14.32 4.78
CA GLN A 45 -20.22 -15.31 4.49
C GLN A 45 -20.53 -16.23 5.68
N GLY A 46 -19.82 -16.12 6.80
CA GLY A 46 -19.99 -16.98 7.97
C GLY A 46 -19.68 -18.45 7.70
N VAL A 47 -18.79 -18.73 6.74
CA VAL A 47 -18.35 -20.08 6.37
C VAL A 47 -17.01 -20.37 7.04
N ASP A 48 -16.93 -21.49 7.75
CA ASP A 48 -15.67 -21.89 8.39
C ASP A 48 -14.60 -22.23 7.35
N LEU A 49 -13.42 -21.66 7.57
CA LEU A 49 -12.24 -21.94 6.79
C LEU A 49 -11.68 -23.30 7.22
N GLN A 50 -11.45 -24.22 6.29
CA GLN A 50 -10.90 -25.53 6.61
C GLN A 50 -9.50 -25.42 7.23
N GLU A 51 -9.21 -26.26 8.23
CA GLU A 51 -7.97 -26.20 9.04
C GLU A 51 -6.64 -26.26 8.27
N PRO A 52 -6.46 -26.90 7.09
CA PRO A 52 -5.17 -26.85 6.40
C PRO A 52 -4.90 -25.50 5.71
N TYR A 53 -5.88 -24.58 5.63
CA TYR A 53 -5.70 -23.31 4.89
C TYR A 53 -4.52 -22.49 5.42
N ASP A 54 -4.49 -22.20 6.72
CA ASP A 54 -3.48 -21.30 7.28
C ASP A 54 -2.08 -21.95 7.27
N SER A 55 -1.98 -23.29 7.41
CA SER A 55 -0.72 -24.02 7.30
C SER A 55 -0.19 -24.00 5.87
N ASP A 56 -1.02 -24.34 4.90
CA ASP A 56 -0.61 -24.49 3.50
C ASP A 56 -0.27 -23.13 2.90
N MET A 57 -1.08 -22.10 3.18
CA MET A 57 -0.77 -20.72 2.79
C MET A 57 0.55 -20.24 3.41
N LYS A 58 0.85 -20.63 4.65
CA LYS A 58 2.13 -20.27 5.28
C LYS A 58 3.31 -20.91 4.56
N VAL A 59 3.21 -22.19 4.18
CA VAL A 59 4.26 -22.92 3.46
C VAL A 59 4.46 -22.33 2.06
N ILE A 60 3.38 -22.15 1.30
CA ILE A 60 3.43 -21.65 -0.08
C ILE A 60 4.02 -20.24 -0.14
N PHE A 61 3.52 -19.31 0.68
CA PHE A 61 4.05 -17.93 0.70
C PHE A 61 5.46 -17.84 1.27
N SER A 62 5.91 -18.83 2.06
CA SER A 62 7.32 -18.95 2.44
C SER A 62 8.18 -19.37 1.25
N GLY A 63 7.73 -20.35 0.45
CA GLY A 63 8.40 -20.77 -0.78
C GLY A 63 8.52 -19.65 -1.81
N ILE A 64 7.42 -18.94 -2.09
CA ILE A 64 7.39 -17.81 -3.03
C ILE A 64 8.39 -16.73 -2.60
N ARG A 65 8.40 -16.36 -1.31
CA ARG A 65 9.36 -15.38 -0.77
C ARG A 65 10.81 -15.78 -0.96
N LYS A 66 11.13 -17.06 -0.75
CA LYS A 66 12.49 -17.58 -0.95
C LYS A 66 12.89 -17.53 -2.43
N SER A 67 11.99 -17.89 -3.34
CA SER A 67 12.23 -17.82 -4.79
C SER A 67 12.53 -16.39 -5.22
N ILE A 68 11.71 -15.43 -4.82
CA ILE A 68 11.90 -14.00 -5.13
C ILE A 68 13.24 -13.50 -4.54
N ALA A 69 13.55 -13.87 -3.30
CA ALA A 69 14.82 -13.47 -2.68
C ALA A 69 16.04 -14.04 -3.42
N GLN A 70 15.97 -15.28 -3.90
CA GLN A 70 17.00 -15.90 -4.73
C GLN A 70 17.13 -15.19 -6.08
N ASN A 71 16.01 -14.84 -6.71
CA ASN A 71 15.99 -14.11 -7.98
C ASN A 71 16.58 -12.70 -7.87
N LEU A 72 16.30 -11.99 -6.77
CA LEU A 72 16.94 -10.71 -6.46
C LEU A 72 18.44 -10.85 -6.23
N GLN A 73 18.87 -11.89 -5.51
CA GLN A 73 20.30 -12.15 -5.24
C GLN A 73 21.08 -12.52 -6.50
N SER A 74 20.46 -13.26 -7.42
CA SER A 74 21.07 -13.60 -8.72
C SER A 74 21.04 -12.44 -9.72
N GLY A 75 20.34 -11.35 -9.41
CA GLY A 75 20.16 -10.20 -10.30
C GLY A 75 19.15 -10.45 -11.43
N SER A 76 18.42 -11.56 -11.39
CA SER A 76 17.36 -11.90 -12.36
C SER A 76 16.06 -11.11 -12.16
N GLU A 77 15.88 -10.48 -11.00
CA GLU A 77 14.79 -9.56 -10.70
C GLU A 77 15.34 -8.26 -10.10
N GLU A 78 14.74 -7.13 -10.47
CA GLU A 78 15.06 -5.83 -9.88
C GLU A 78 14.28 -5.59 -8.59
N PHE A 79 14.89 -4.87 -7.65
CA PHE A 79 14.20 -4.41 -6.46
C PHE A 79 13.13 -3.37 -6.82
N THR A 80 11.86 -3.76 -6.72
CA THR A 80 10.68 -2.92 -7.03
C THR A 80 10.20 -2.07 -5.86
N GLY A 81 10.93 -2.06 -4.73
CA GLY A 81 10.53 -1.27 -3.56
C GLY A 81 10.80 0.22 -3.73
N ASN A 82 9.96 1.04 -3.11
CA ASN A 82 10.16 2.48 -3.05
C ASN A 82 11.43 2.79 -2.25
N ARG A 83 12.42 3.43 -2.88
CA ARG A 83 13.58 3.97 -2.18
C ARG A 83 13.20 5.28 -1.49
N ALA A 84 13.78 5.51 -0.32
CA ALA A 84 13.70 6.83 0.31
C ALA A 84 14.31 7.85 -0.66
N MET A 85 13.54 8.88 -0.98
CA MET A 85 14.03 9.99 -1.79
C MET A 85 15.08 10.77 -0.97
N SER A 86 16.15 11.21 -1.61
CA SER A 86 17.17 12.05 -0.97
C SER A 86 16.74 13.52 -0.97
N PHE A 87 17.32 14.31 -0.06
CA PHE A 87 17.10 15.76 -0.04
C PHE A 87 17.49 16.42 -1.38
N SER A 88 18.56 15.97 -2.02
CA SER A 88 18.98 16.49 -3.33
C SER A 88 17.95 16.27 -4.43
N VAL A 89 17.28 15.11 -4.45
CA VAL A 89 16.20 14.84 -5.42
C VAL A 89 14.98 15.68 -5.09
N PHE A 90 14.65 15.83 -3.80
CA PHE A 90 13.58 16.72 -3.36
C PHE A 90 13.80 18.17 -3.81
N GLU A 91 15.00 18.72 -3.63
CA GLU A 91 15.36 20.07 -4.07
C GLU A 91 15.19 20.26 -5.58
N GLN A 92 15.67 19.29 -6.38
CA GLN A 92 15.51 19.31 -7.84
C GLN A 92 14.04 19.28 -8.26
N LEU A 93 13.22 18.45 -7.59
CA LEU A 93 11.79 18.39 -7.85
C LEU A 93 11.09 19.70 -7.48
N CYS A 94 11.44 20.32 -6.34
CA CYS A 94 10.90 21.62 -5.95
C CYS A 94 11.22 22.68 -7.01
N ALA A 95 12.47 22.75 -7.48
CA ALA A 95 12.86 23.67 -8.55
C ALA A 95 12.11 23.41 -9.85
N ALA A 96 11.92 22.14 -10.23
CA ALA A 96 11.14 21.78 -11.41
C ALA A 96 9.66 22.17 -11.30
N CYS A 97 9.06 22.01 -10.10
CA CYS A 97 7.66 22.38 -9.85
C CYS A 97 7.40 23.87 -10.05
N MET A 98 8.38 24.74 -9.79
CA MET A 98 8.24 26.19 -9.99
C MET A 98 8.05 26.58 -11.47
N GLY A 99 8.44 25.71 -12.41
CA GLY A 99 8.23 25.91 -13.85
C GLY A 99 6.87 25.46 -14.37
N LEU A 100 6.02 24.87 -13.53
CA LEU A 100 4.71 24.35 -13.94
C LEU A 100 3.67 25.48 -13.99
N PRO A 101 2.76 25.48 -14.98
CA PRO A 101 1.68 26.46 -15.09
C PRO A 101 0.51 26.13 -14.15
N ASP A 102 0.80 25.80 -12.88
CA ASP A 102 -0.18 25.35 -11.88
C ASP A 102 -0.25 26.27 -10.65
N CYS A 103 0.24 27.51 -10.78
CA CYS A 103 0.29 28.49 -9.69
C CYS A 103 1.02 27.98 -8.42
N GLY A 104 1.92 27.01 -8.55
CA GLY A 104 2.71 26.46 -7.45
C GLY A 104 1.99 25.36 -6.65
N PHE A 105 0.85 24.84 -7.12
CA PHE A 105 0.12 23.78 -6.41
C PHE A 105 0.95 22.50 -6.27
N THR A 106 1.68 22.09 -7.30
CA THR A 106 2.54 20.90 -7.23
C THR A 106 3.68 21.12 -6.24
N HIS A 107 4.28 22.32 -6.24
CA HIS A 107 5.32 22.67 -5.26
C HIS A 107 4.78 22.59 -3.82
N LEU A 108 3.62 23.21 -3.57
CA LEU A 108 2.96 23.14 -2.26
C LEU A 108 2.66 21.69 -1.85
N TYR A 109 2.07 20.90 -2.75
CA TYR A 109 1.76 19.48 -2.48
C TYR A 109 3.02 18.67 -2.14
N LEU A 110 4.12 18.87 -2.89
CA LEU A 110 5.39 18.18 -2.68
C LEU A 110 6.02 18.56 -1.33
N VAL A 111 6.08 19.86 -1.03
CA VAL A 111 6.62 20.38 0.24
C VAL A 111 5.83 19.86 1.43
N LEU A 112 4.50 19.88 1.37
CA LEU A 112 3.66 19.36 2.45
C LEU A 112 3.81 17.84 2.58
N SER A 113 3.81 17.09 1.47
CA SER A 113 3.95 15.64 1.52
C SER A 113 5.31 15.21 2.09
N TRP A 114 6.37 15.96 1.78
CA TRP A 114 7.71 15.73 2.31
C TRP A 114 7.82 16.03 3.81
N ASN A 115 7.47 17.25 4.23
CA ASN A 115 7.64 17.70 5.61
C ASN A 115 6.78 16.91 6.59
N PHE A 116 5.55 16.56 6.20
CA PHE A 116 4.64 15.82 7.08
C PHE A 116 4.74 14.30 6.92
N MET A 117 5.57 13.81 5.98
CA MET A 117 5.73 12.39 5.66
C MET A 117 4.39 11.65 5.50
N CYS A 118 3.38 12.35 4.97
CA CYS A 118 2.00 11.86 4.94
C CYS A 118 1.62 11.34 3.55
N ARG A 119 0.62 10.45 3.52
CA ARG A 119 0.09 9.91 2.25
C ARG A 119 -0.62 11.01 1.48
N SER A 120 -0.70 10.88 0.15
CA SER A 120 -1.44 11.81 -0.73
C SER A 120 -2.84 12.15 -0.22
N LYS A 121 -3.59 11.15 0.24
CA LYS A 121 -4.93 11.34 0.83
C LYS A 121 -4.94 12.24 2.07
N SER A 122 -3.87 12.23 2.86
CA SER A 122 -3.71 13.11 4.03
C SER A 122 -3.21 14.50 3.62
N THR A 123 -2.48 14.63 2.51
CA THR A 123 -2.08 15.93 1.95
C THR A 123 -3.26 16.65 1.31
N GLU A 124 -4.09 15.94 0.52
CA GLU A 124 -5.18 16.54 -0.26
C GLU A 124 -6.38 16.98 0.60
N THR A 125 -6.61 16.32 1.74
CA THR A 125 -7.77 16.59 2.61
C THR A 125 -7.57 17.79 3.53
N ARG A 126 -6.43 18.49 3.41
CA ARG A 126 -6.13 19.68 4.19
C ARG A 126 -6.99 20.85 3.74
N ARG A 127 -7.53 21.55 4.73
CA ARG A 127 -8.32 22.76 4.55
C ARG A 127 -7.58 23.94 5.17
N PHE A 128 -7.88 25.14 4.70
CA PHE A 128 -7.31 26.37 5.26
C PHE A 128 -7.59 26.52 6.76
N GLU A 129 -8.76 26.03 7.22
CA GLU A 129 -9.16 26.01 8.63
C GLU A 129 -8.23 25.17 9.53
N HIS A 130 -7.43 24.26 8.94
CA HIS A 130 -6.50 23.41 9.69
C HIS A 130 -5.09 24.02 9.79
N ILE A 131 -4.89 25.23 9.26
CA ILE A 131 -3.58 25.90 9.21
C ILE A 131 -3.52 26.95 10.32
N SER A 132 -2.51 26.86 11.18
CA SER A 132 -2.20 27.82 12.23
C SER A 132 -0.89 28.54 11.94
N CYS A 133 -0.76 29.78 12.40
CA CYS A 133 0.53 30.46 12.50
C CYS A 133 1.03 30.22 13.93
N GLU A 134 2.18 29.58 14.08
CA GLU A 134 2.78 29.21 15.36
C GLU A 134 4.17 29.84 15.44
N ASP A 135 4.24 31.07 15.94
CA ASP A 135 5.47 31.88 16.05
C ASP A 135 6.30 31.93 14.76
N ASP A 136 7.34 31.10 14.65
CA ASP A 136 8.25 31.00 13.50
C ASP A 136 7.89 29.87 12.52
N ALA A 137 6.75 29.21 12.71
CA ALA A 137 6.30 28.05 11.94
C ALA A 137 4.83 28.14 11.49
N ILE A 138 4.50 27.32 10.49
CA ILE A 138 3.12 27.09 10.07
C ILE A 138 2.69 25.73 10.63
N GLY A 139 1.71 25.74 11.54
CA GLY A 139 1.12 24.54 12.12
C GLY A 139 0.03 23.95 11.24
N PHE A 140 -0.13 22.63 11.32
CA PHE A 140 -1.19 21.89 10.63
C PHE A 140 -1.86 20.88 11.56
N VAL A 141 -3.19 20.95 11.67
CA VAL A 141 -3.97 20.02 12.49
C VAL A 141 -4.51 18.86 11.64
N PHE A 142 -4.27 17.62 12.10
CA PHE A 142 -4.81 16.40 11.48
C PHE A 142 -6.01 15.88 12.26
N HIS A 143 -7.22 16.27 11.86
CA HIS A 143 -8.46 15.78 12.49
C HIS A 143 -8.75 14.29 12.24
N LYS A 144 -8.16 13.70 11.19
CA LYS A 144 -8.22 12.25 10.96
C LYS A 144 -6.81 11.70 10.83
N THR A 145 -6.57 10.58 11.50
CA THR A 145 -5.30 9.86 11.41
C THR A 145 -5.54 8.46 10.86
N LYS A 146 -4.49 7.78 10.39
CA LYS A 146 -4.61 6.41 9.86
C LYS A 146 -5.35 5.49 10.83
N THR A 147 -5.09 5.60 12.13
CA THR A 147 -5.63 4.74 13.19
C THR A 147 -6.90 5.27 13.85
N SER A 148 -7.21 6.56 13.69
CA SER A 148 -8.45 7.17 14.19
C SER A 148 -9.19 7.84 13.03
N GLN A 149 -10.11 7.07 12.43
CA GLN A 149 -10.92 7.49 11.28
C GLN A 149 -12.20 8.26 11.70
N GLU A 150 -12.58 8.13 12.98
CA GLU A 150 -13.79 8.73 13.56
C GLU A 150 -13.64 10.23 13.81
N GLY A 151 -12.41 10.75 13.88
CA GLY A 151 -12.14 12.18 14.01
C GLY A 151 -12.50 12.79 15.38
N THR A 152 -12.56 11.96 16.41
CA THR A 152 -12.99 12.31 17.78
C THR A 152 -11.86 12.78 18.69
N LYS A 153 -10.61 12.82 18.21
CA LYS A 153 -9.49 13.37 18.99
C LYS A 153 -9.46 14.88 18.84
N ASN A 154 -10.12 15.57 19.77
CA ASN A 154 -9.80 16.93 20.18
C ASN A 154 -8.83 16.87 21.37
#